data_AF-A0A7V4H2A7-F1
#
_entry.id   AF-A0A7V4H2A7-F1
#
_cell.length_a   1.000
_cell.length_b   1.000
_cell.length_c   1.000
_cell.angle_alpha   90.00
_cell.angle_beta   90.00
_cell.angle_gamma   90.00
#
_symmetry.space_group_name_H-M   'P 1'
#
loop_
_entity.id
_entity.type
_entity.pdbx_description
1 polymer ?
#
loop_
_entity_poly.entity_id
_entity_poly.type
_entity_poly.pdbx_seq_one_letter_code
_entity_poly.pdbx_strand_id
1 'polypeptide(L)'
;MKLRTAAAALLLAICWISASPAEERADLEAIHRIKAEAFENSKAMDTLFFLTDVHGPRLNNSPGYRAAAEWTLARLKEWGLSNVKKENSGT
;
A
#
# COMPACT_ATOMS: atom_id res chain seq x y z
N MET A 1 8.99 -53.81 -12.71
CA MET A 1 10.03 -52.85 -12.26
C MET A 1 10.04 -51.55 -13.08
N LYS A 2 10.02 -51.61 -14.43
CA LYS A 2 10.04 -50.44 -15.33
C LYS A 2 8.88 -49.43 -15.16
N LEU A 3 7.69 -49.89 -14.74
CA LEU A 3 6.51 -49.02 -14.55
C LEU A 3 6.61 -48.17 -13.27
N ARG A 4 7.26 -48.69 -12.21
CA ARG A 4 7.45 -47.97 -10.93
C ARG A 4 8.53 -46.91 -11.05
N THR A 5 9.57 -47.16 -11.83
CA THR A 5 10.62 -46.19 -12.13
C THR A 5 10.11 -45.05 -13.01
N ALA A 6 9.21 -45.34 -13.96
CA ALA A 6 8.57 -44.31 -14.79
C ALA A 6 7.65 -43.41 -13.95
N ALA A 7 6.86 -43.97 -13.03
CA ALA A 7 6.02 -43.20 -12.13
C ALA A 7 6.83 -42.32 -11.16
N ALA A 8 7.94 -42.84 -10.63
CA ALA A 8 8.84 -42.07 -9.76
C ALA A 8 9.52 -40.91 -10.52
N ALA A 9 9.95 -41.14 -11.77
CA ALA A 9 10.52 -40.09 -12.61
C ALA A 9 9.50 -38.98 -12.95
N LEU A 10 8.25 -39.37 -13.21
CA LEU A 10 7.17 -38.41 -13.48
C LEU A 10 6.83 -37.56 -12.24
N LEU A 11 6.77 -38.17 -11.07
CA LEU A 11 6.55 -37.44 -9.80
C LEU A 11 7.69 -36.48 -9.49
N LEU A 12 8.94 -36.88 -9.76
CA LEU A 12 10.10 -36.01 -9.56
C LEU A 12 10.08 -34.80 -10.52
N ALA A 13 9.65 -35.01 -11.77
CA ALA A 13 9.51 -33.93 -12.75
C ALA A 13 8.40 -32.93 -12.36
N ILE A 14 7.29 -33.41 -11.81
CA ILE A 14 6.19 -32.57 -11.33
C ILE A 14 6.65 -31.73 -10.12
N CYS A 15 7.39 -32.32 -9.17
CA CYS A 15 7.96 -31.56 -8.05
C CYS A 15 8.96 -30.48 -8.50
N TRP A 16 9.70 -30.71 -9.58
CA TRP A 16 10.67 -29.74 -10.11
C TRP A 16 9.99 -28.51 -10.73
N ILE A 17 8.85 -28.69 -11.40
CA ILE A 17 8.08 -27.60 -12.02
C ILE A 17 7.38 -26.74 -10.95
N SER A 18 6.92 -27.36 -9.86
CA SER A 18 6.26 -26.67 -8.74
C SER A 18 7.23 -25.91 -7.82
N ALA A 19 8.54 -26.08 -8.00
CA ALA A 19 9.57 -25.45 -7.17
C ALA A 19 10.09 -24.13 -7.73
N SER A 20 9.52 -23.60 -8.81
CA SER A 20 9.87 -22.26 -9.28
C SER A 20 9.46 -21.22 -8.23
N PRO A 21 10.40 -20.44 -7.66
CA PRO A 21 10.03 -19.30 -6.85
C PRO A 21 9.26 -18.34 -7.75
N ALA A 22 8.03 -18.02 -7.37
CA ALA A 22 7.30 -16.91 -7.98
C ALA A 22 8.01 -15.62 -7.55
N GLU A 23 9.08 -15.28 -8.26
CA GLU A 23 9.79 -14.02 -8.06
C GLU A 23 8.96 -12.92 -8.70
N GLU A 24 8.28 -12.14 -7.85
CA GLU A 24 7.62 -10.92 -8.28
C GLU A 24 8.69 -9.94 -8.75
N ARG A 25 8.89 -9.87 -10.07
CA ARG A 25 9.84 -8.93 -10.66
C ARG A 25 9.36 -7.52 -10.38
N ALA A 26 10.20 -6.74 -9.69
CA ALA A 26 9.91 -5.34 -9.41
C ALA A 26 9.72 -4.55 -10.71
N ASP A 27 8.62 -3.79 -10.79
CA ASP A 27 8.39 -2.82 -11.86
C ASP A 27 9.27 -1.59 -11.63
N LEU A 28 10.40 -1.54 -12.33
CA LEU A 28 11.37 -0.46 -12.22
C LEU A 28 10.82 0.88 -12.75
N GLU A 29 9.90 0.85 -13.71
CA GLU A 29 9.26 2.06 -14.24
C GLU A 29 8.35 2.69 -13.17
N ALA A 30 7.53 1.87 -12.52
CA ALA A 30 6.69 2.32 -11.41
C ALA A 30 7.55 2.90 -10.27
N ILE A 31 8.67 2.25 -9.93
CA ILE A 31 9.60 2.76 -8.90
C ILE A 31 10.17 4.13 -9.29
N HIS A 32 10.60 4.30 -10.54
CA HIS A 32 11.12 5.59 -11.00
C HIS A 32 10.05 6.69 -10.96
N ARG A 33 8.82 6.38 -11.36
CA ARG A 33 7.69 7.32 -11.27
C ARG A 33 7.38 7.71 -9.83
N ILE A 34 7.38 6.76 -8.89
CA ILE A 34 7.16 7.04 -7.46
C ILE A 34 8.28 7.96 -6.93
N LYS A 35 9.54 7.71 -7.30
CA LYS A 35 10.66 8.57 -6.90
C LYS A 35 10.52 9.99 -7.47
N ALA A 36 10.16 10.12 -8.74
CA ALA A 36 9.93 11.43 -9.34
C ALA A 36 8.81 12.19 -8.61
N GLU A 37 7.69 11.54 -8.28
CA GLU A 37 6.63 12.17 -7.49
C GLU A 37 7.10 12.58 -6.09
N ALA A 38 7.91 11.73 -5.44
CA ALA A 38 8.42 12.00 -4.10
C ALA A 38 9.42 13.18 -4.02
N PHE A 39 10.25 13.36 -5.05
CA PHE A 39 11.33 14.36 -5.03
C PHE A 39 11.03 15.62 -5.84
N GLU A 40 10.28 15.52 -6.95
CA GLU A 40 10.01 16.63 -7.87
C GLU A 40 8.63 17.24 -7.65
N ASN A 41 7.63 16.44 -7.23
CA ASN A 41 6.23 16.88 -7.10
C ASN A 41 5.65 16.66 -5.69
N SER A 42 6.52 16.57 -4.68
CA SER A 42 6.13 16.18 -3.32
C SER A 42 4.97 17.00 -2.74
N LYS A 43 3.91 16.31 -2.31
CA LYS A 43 2.78 16.90 -1.57
C LYS A 43 2.93 16.79 -0.05
N ALA A 44 4.08 16.33 0.43
CA ALA A 44 4.31 16.07 1.85
C ALA A 44 4.21 17.34 2.69
N MET A 45 4.84 18.43 2.27
CA MET A 45 4.85 19.68 3.02
C MET A 45 3.48 20.39 3.02
N ASP A 46 2.77 20.35 1.90
CA ASP A 46 1.39 20.87 1.82
C ASP A 46 0.48 20.09 2.77
N THR A 47 0.58 18.76 2.75
CA THR A 47 -0.19 17.90 3.65
C THR A 47 0.15 18.18 5.11
N LEU A 48 1.43 18.34 5.42
CA LEU A 48 1.88 18.66 6.76
C LEU A 48 1.27 19.98 7.22
N PHE A 49 1.35 21.04 6.42
CA PHE A 49 0.79 22.37 6.72
C PHE A 49 -0.71 22.31 7.10
N PHE A 50 -1.53 21.59 6.32
CA PHE A 50 -2.94 21.45 6.65
C PHE A 50 -3.16 20.71 7.98
N LEU A 51 -2.37 19.68 8.24
CA LEU A 51 -2.48 18.94 9.49
C LEU A 51 -1.99 19.77 10.67
N THR A 52 -0.83 20.41 10.58
CA THR A 52 -0.12 21.03 11.72
C THR A 52 -0.46 22.48 11.97
N ASP A 53 -0.66 23.28 10.93
CA ASP A 53 -0.81 24.73 11.05
C ASP A 53 -2.28 25.12 10.91
N VAL A 54 -3.00 24.53 9.96
CA VAL A 54 -4.43 24.80 9.78
C VAL A 54 -5.28 24.12 10.85
N HIS A 55 -5.10 22.82 11.07
CA HIS A 55 -5.88 22.07 12.06
C HIS A 55 -5.23 22.03 13.46
N GLY A 56 -3.95 22.37 13.58
CA GLY A 56 -3.33 22.65 14.87
C GLY A 56 -3.33 21.44 15.84
N PRO A 57 -3.59 21.64 17.15
CA PRO A 57 -3.61 20.57 18.15
C PRO A 57 -4.64 19.46 17.88
N ARG A 58 -4.17 18.23 17.65
CA ARG A 58 -4.99 17.04 17.31
C ARG A 58 -5.08 16.03 18.45
N LEU A 59 -5.28 16.50 19.68
CA LEU A 59 -5.56 15.63 20.83
C LEU A 59 -6.79 14.76 20.52
N ASN A 60 -6.77 13.49 20.95
CA ASN A 60 -7.86 12.56 20.67
C ASN A 60 -9.24 13.15 21.09
N ASN A 61 -10.24 12.98 20.25
CA ASN A 61 -11.60 13.52 20.40
C ASN A 61 -11.74 15.07 20.44
N SER A 62 -10.66 15.81 20.22
CA SER A 62 -10.70 17.27 20.16
C SER A 62 -11.42 17.76 18.87
N PRO A 63 -11.86 19.03 18.83
CA PRO A 63 -12.34 19.64 17.59
C PRO A 63 -11.29 19.63 16.46
N GLY A 64 -10.01 19.89 16.79
CA GLY A 64 -8.90 19.88 15.82
C GLY A 64 -8.64 18.50 15.24
N TYR A 65 -8.72 17.45 16.06
CA TYR A 65 -8.64 16.06 15.58
C TYR A 65 -9.77 15.74 14.58
N ARG A 66 -11.02 16.09 14.92
CA ARG A 66 -12.18 15.84 14.05
C ARG A 66 -12.07 16.59 12.73
N ALA A 67 -11.67 17.87 12.77
CA ALA A 67 -11.48 18.67 11.56
C ALA A 67 -10.37 18.10 10.65
N ALA A 68 -9.23 17.71 11.22
CA ALA A 68 -8.14 17.08 10.47
C ALA A 68 -8.55 15.72 9.87
N ALA A 69 -9.36 14.93 10.59
CA ALA A 69 -9.89 13.68 10.08
C ALA A 69 -10.81 13.91 8.88
N GLU A 70 -11.75 14.86 8.94
CA GLU A 70 -12.62 15.20 7.81
C GLU A 70 -11.82 15.69 6.60
N TRP A 71 -10.84 16.56 6.82
CA TRP A 71 -9.95 17.05 5.76
C TRP A 71 -9.19 15.89 5.09
N THR A 72 -8.67 14.95 5.88
CA THR A 72 -7.95 13.78 5.37
C THR A 72 -8.84 12.90 4.51
N LEU A 73 -10.10 12.65 4.93
CA LEU A 73 -11.04 11.88 4.11
C LEU A 73 -11.32 12.57 2.78
N ALA A 74 -11.52 13.89 2.78
CA ALA A 74 -11.75 14.66 1.58
C ALA A 74 -10.55 14.59 0.63
N ARG A 75 -9.33 14.78 1.15
CA ARG A 75 -8.10 14.74 0.37
C ARG A 75 -7.84 13.36 -0.24
N LEU A 76 -8.04 12.28 0.51
CA LEU A 76 -7.87 10.91 -0.02
C LEU A 76 -8.89 10.61 -1.14
N LYS A 77 -10.13 11.10 -1.01
CA LYS A 77 -11.14 10.96 -2.08
C LYS A 77 -10.75 11.76 -3.32
N GLU A 78 -10.23 12.97 -3.15
CA GLU A 78 -9.73 13.81 -4.25
C GLU A 78 -8.60 13.12 -5.02
N TRP A 79 -7.70 12.41 -4.34
CA TRP A 79 -6.66 11.58 -4.95
C TRP A 79 -7.18 10.30 -5.61
N GLY A 80 -8.49 10.04 -5.58
CA GLY A 80 -9.11 8.91 -6.25
C GLY A 80 -9.09 7.61 -5.46
N LEU A 81 -8.81 7.63 -4.15
CA LEU A 81 -8.85 6.43 -3.33
C LEU A 81 -10.30 5.96 -3.15
N SER A 82 -10.51 4.66 -3.35
CA SER A 82 -11.74 3.97 -3.00
C SER A 82 -11.80 3.60 -1.52
N ASN A 83 -13.00 3.37 -0.97
CA ASN A 83 -13.22 2.88 0.40
C ASN A 83 -12.72 3.80 1.53
N VAL A 84 -12.67 5.11 1.29
CA VAL A 84 -12.26 6.11 2.29
C VAL A 84 -13.36 6.33 3.33
N LYS A 85 -13.12 5.90 4.57
CA LYS A 85 -14.03 6.02 5.71
C LYS A 85 -13.26 6.12 7.03
N LYS A 86 -13.93 6.59 8.09
CA LYS A 86 -13.40 6.58 9.45
C LYS A 86 -13.77 5.27 10.12
N GLU A 87 -12.83 4.69 10.83
CA GLU A 87 -13.07 3.58 11.76
C GLU A 87 -13.34 4.13 13.16
N ASN A 88 -14.14 3.42 13.95
CA ASN A 88 -14.39 3.85 15.32
C ASN A 88 -13.11 3.72 16.15
N SER A 89 -12.72 4.79 16.81
CA SER A 89 -11.51 4.83 17.66
C SER A 89 -11.86 4.43 19.10
N GLY A 90 -12.50 3.27 19.30
CA GLY A 90 -12.60 2.61 20.62
C GLY A 90 -13.12 3.43 21.82
N THR A 91 -13.88 4.51 21.62
CA THR A 91 -14.54 5.29 22.69
C THR A 91 -15.98 5.59 22.35
#